data_AF-A0A839A8Q1-F1
#
_entry.id   AF-A0A839A8Q1-F1
#
_cell.length_a   1.000
_cell.length_b   1.000
_cell.length_c   1.000
_cell.angle_alpha   90.00
_cell.angle_beta   90.00
_cell.angle_gamma   90.00
#
_symmetry.space_group_name_H-M   'P 1'
#
loop_
_entity.id
_entity.type
_entity.pdbx_description
1 polymer ?
#
loop_
_entity_poly.entity_id
_entity_poly.type
_entity_poly.pdbx_seq_one_letter_code
_entity_poly.pdbx_strand_id
1 'polypeptide(L)'
;MVIITKDVYEEIKNDIPKIEDQMSSRNGSRRLWKKFSSKNSVLLPEVNSHVRVSGKISTEKIEADFRPELEQLKEVILAYMIVNPVEGPLNDEIKNEGKEILNQSEISSSDNIINEKIEESKVYIRSEESNKK
;
A
#
# COMPACT_ATOMS: atom_id res chain seq x y z
N MET A 1 7.84 24.10 9.98
CA MET A 1 7.56 22.95 9.09
C MET A 1 8.80 22.09 9.11
N VAL A 2 8.71 20.89 9.67
CA VAL A 2 9.85 19.96 9.72
C VAL A 2 9.85 19.22 8.38
N ILE A 3 10.92 19.39 7.59
CA ILE A 3 11.07 18.65 6.33
C ILE A 3 11.52 17.24 6.70
N ILE A 4 10.67 16.25 6.46
CA ILE A 4 10.96 14.85 6.75
C ILE A 4 11.54 14.23 5.50
N THR A 5 12.62 13.47 5.64
CA THR A 5 13.18 12.70 4.53
C THR A 5 12.28 11.51 4.19
N LYS A 6 12.30 11.07 2.92
CA LYS A 6 11.56 9.87 2.48
C LYS A 6 11.90 8.64 3.33
N ASP A 7 13.14 8.51 3.77
CA ASP A 7 13.60 7.40 4.62
C ASP A 7 12.90 7.37 5.98
N VAL A 8 12.72 8.54 6.62
CA VAL A 8 12.01 8.64 7.89
C VAL A 8 10.53 8.33 7.71
N TYR A 9 9.92 8.79 6.60
CA TYR A 9 8.54 8.50 6.27
C TYR A 9 8.27 6.99 6.07
N GLU A 10 9.09 6.29 5.29
CA GLU A 10 8.97 4.85 5.10
C GLU A 10 9.21 4.07 6.40
N GLU A 11 10.20 4.50 7.19
CA GLU A 11 10.54 3.85 8.47
C GLU A 11 9.42 3.97 9.51
N ILE A 12 8.62 5.04 9.47
CA ILE A 12 7.44 5.24 10.32
C ILE A 12 6.22 4.52 9.73
N LYS A 13 6.01 4.58 8.40
CA LYS A 13 4.95 3.83 7.69
C LYS A 13 5.04 2.34 7.99
N ASN A 14 6.25 1.78 8.01
CA ASN A 14 6.52 0.37 8.34
C ASN A 14 6.25 -0.01 9.80
N ASP A 15 6.04 0.95 10.70
CA ASP A 15 5.70 0.67 12.09
C ASP A 15 4.19 0.48 12.29
N ILE A 16 3.35 1.08 11.43
CA ILE A 16 1.89 0.95 11.46
C ILE A 16 1.42 -0.51 11.40
N PRO A 17 1.81 -1.34 10.41
CA PRO A 17 1.33 -2.73 10.34
C PRO A 17 1.79 -3.56 11.54
N LYS A 18 2.99 -3.29 12.06
CA LYS A 18 3.51 -3.98 13.27
C LYS A 18 2.70 -3.65 14.51
N ILE A 19 2.18 -2.42 14.60
CA ILE A 19 1.25 -2.01 15.66
C ILE A 19 -0.09 -2.74 15.50
N GLU A 20 -0.61 -2.85 14.29
CA GLU A 20 -1.88 -3.53 14.01
C GLU A 20 -1.82 -5.03 14.28
N ASP A 21 -0.73 -5.70 13.91
CA ASP A 21 -0.50 -7.12 14.24
C ASP A 21 -0.55 -7.36 15.75
N GLN A 22 -0.02 -6.42 16.53
CA GLN A 22 -0.01 -6.49 17.99
C GLN A 22 -1.38 -6.23 18.62
N MET A 23 -2.35 -5.64 17.92
CA MET A 23 -3.70 -5.43 18.47
C MET A 23 -4.43 -6.75 18.77
N SER A 24 -4.07 -7.80 18.04
CA SER A 24 -4.62 -9.15 18.20
C SER A 24 -4.09 -9.89 19.43
N SER A 25 -3.00 -9.43 20.06
CA SER A 25 -2.36 -10.10 21.20
C SER A 25 -1.90 -9.14 22.29
N ARG A 26 -2.30 -9.41 23.54
CA ARG A 26 -1.84 -8.64 24.71
C ARG A 26 -0.35 -8.84 25.00
N ASN A 27 0.17 -10.03 24.71
CA ASN A 27 1.55 -10.41 25.02
C ASN A 27 2.54 -9.74 24.08
N GLY A 28 3.54 -9.05 24.62
CA GLY A 28 4.54 -8.29 23.87
C GLY A 28 4.17 -6.82 23.60
N SER A 29 2.94 -6.40 23.92
CA SER A 29 2.48 -5.02 23.72
C SER A 29 3.37 -4.01 24.45
N ARG A 30 3.82 -4.33 25.67
CA ARG A 30 4.75 -3.50 26.44
C ARG A 30 6.11 -3.34 25.77
N ARG A 31 6.67 -4.44 25.24
CA ARG A 31 7.98 -4.42 24.57
C ARG A 31 7.89 -3.60 23.29
N LEU A 32 6.81 -3.79 22.54
CA LEU A 32 6.57 -3.07 21.29
C LEU A 32 6.37 -1.57 21.56
N TRP A 33 5.58 -1.23 22.58
CA TRP A 33 5.39 0.15 23.03
C TRP A 33 6.72 0.83 23.37
N LYS A 34 7.56 0.21 24.19
CA LYS A 34 8.88 0.77 24.53
C LYS A 34 9.76 0.98 23.30
N LYS A 35 9.77 0.03 22.36
CA LYS A 35 10.57 0.13 21.14
C LYS A 35 10.12 1.31 20.28
N PHE A 36 8.81 1.40 20.02
CA PHE A 36 8.27 2.44 19.15
C PHE A 36 8.20 3.81 19.80
N SER A 37 7.91 3.92 21.09
CA SER A 37 7.97 5.21 21.79
C SER A 37 9.40 5.78 21.76
N SER A 38 10.43 4.96 22.03
CA SER A 38 11.81 5.42 21.94
C SER A 38 12.20 5.81 20.51
N LYS A 39 11.91 4.96 19.52
CA LYS A 39 12.24 5.22 18.11
C LYS A 39 11.54 6.49 17.61
N ASN A 40 10.21 6.57 17.78
CA ASN A 40 9.41 7.69 17.29
C ASN A 40 9.67 8.98 18.08
N SER A 41 10.13 8.93 19.33
CA SER A 41 10.54 10.15 20.04
C SER A 41 11.71 10.88 19.39
N VAL A 42 12.56 10.15 18.65
CA VAL A 42 13.70 10.71 17.91
C VAL A 42 13.29 11.13 16.51
N LEU A 43 12.48 10.30 15.82
CA LEU A 43 12.06 10.56 14.45
C LEU A 43 10.97 11.63 14.34
N LEU A 44 10.13 11.71 15.36
CA LEU A 44 8.93 12.53 15.40
C LEU A 44 8.94 13.35 16.69
N PRO A 45 9.53 14.56 16.65
CA PRO A 45 9.48 15.48 17.78
C PRO A 45 8.02 15.66 18.21
N GLU A 46 7.77 15.65 19.52
CA GLU A 46 6.41 15.82 20.13
C GLU A 46 5.44 14.63 20.02
N VAL A 47 5.84 13.47 19.50
CA VAL A 47 4.91 12.31 19.50
C VAL A 47 4.52 11.85 20.91
N ASN A 48 5.49 11.83 21.82
CA ASN A 48 5.24 11.41 23.19
C ASN A 48 4.35 12.37 23.98
N SER A 49 4.21 13.65 23.59
CA SER A 49 3.30 14.58 24.27
C SER A 49 1.83 14.34 23.93
N HIS A 50 1.56 13.62 22.83
CA HIS A 50 0.22 13.32 22.37
C HIS A 50 -0.28 11.93 22.79
N VAL A 51 0.60 11.06 23.30
CA VAL A 51 0.23 9.72 23.79
C VAL A 51 0.13 9.72 25.31
N ARG A 52 -1.07 9.46 25.83
CA ARG A 52 -1.31 9.28 27.27
C ARG A 52 -0.97 7.85 27.68
N VAL A 53 0.16 7.68 28.36
CA VAL A 53 0.55 6.39 28.95
C VAL A 53 -0.30 6.13 30.19
N SER A 54 -1.28 5.24 30.08
CA SER A 54 -2.14 4.82 31.19
C SER A 54 -1.72 3.48 31.78
N GLY A 55 -0.91 2.71 31.05
CA GLY A 55 -0.27 1.46 31.42
C GLY A 55 -1.04 0.70 32.50
N LYS A 56 -2.23 0.18 32.18
CA LYS A 56 -3.05 -0.52 33.18
C LYS A 56 -2.31 -1.79 33.60
N ILE A 57 -1.67 -1.74 34.75
CA ILE A 57 -1.07 -2.91 35.39
C ILE A 57 -2.24 -3.74 35.92
N SER A 58 -2.54 -4.88 35.30
CA SER A 58 -3.45 -5.82 35.97
C SER A 58 -2.68 -6.51 37.08
N THR A 59 -3.17 -6.34 38.29
CA THR A 59 -2.82 -7.15 39.46
C THR A 59 -2.96 -8.62 39.07
N GLU A 60 -1.96 -9.45 39.41
CA GLU A 60 -1.77 -10.85 39.01
C GLU A 60 -1.09 -11.07 37.64
N LYS A 61 0.21 -11.44 37.67
CA LYS A 61 1.04 -12.19 36.68
C LYS A 61 0.85 -11.99 35.16
N ILE A 62 0.02 -11.07 34.70
CA ILE A 62 -0.33 -10.87 33.30
C ILE A 62 0.38 -9.60 32.84
N GLU A 63 1.03 -9.67 31.67
CA GLU A 63 1.72 -8.53 31.07
C GLU A 63 0.80 -7.31 31.02
N ALA A 64 1.30 -6.15 31.43
CA ALA A 64 0.54 -4.90 31.35
C ALA A 64 0.14 -4.64 29.89
N ASP A 65 -1.12 -4.27 29.69
CA ASP A 65 -1.68 -4.08 28.36
C ASP A 65 -1.35 -2.66 27.87
N PHE A 66 -0.53 -2.59 26.81
CA PHE A 66 -0.15 -1.32 26.17
C PHE A 66 -0.78 -1.14 24.78
N ARG A 67 -1.80 -1.93 24.43
CA ARG A 67 -2.53 -1.76 23.17
C ARG A 67 -3.16 -0.36 23.03
N PRO A 68 -3.76 0.25 24.07
CA PRO A 68 -4.29 1.62 23.97
C PRO A 68 -3.23 2.67 23.65
N GLU A 69 -2.01 2.53 24.19
CA GLU A 69 -0.89 3.43 23.93
C GLU A 69 -0.34 3.25 22.51
N LEU A 70 -0.26 2.00 22.04
CA LEU A 70 0.11 1.67 20.68
C LEU A 70 -0.91 2.21 19.66
N GLU A 71 -2.20 2.15 19.97
CA GLU A 71 -3.28 2.69 19.14
C GLU A 71 -3.18 4.22 19.04
N GLN A 72 -3.03 4.92 20.17
CA GLN A 72 -2.79 6.37 20.18
C GLN A 72 -1.55 6.76 19.37
N LEU A 73 -0.46 6.00 19.49
CA LEU A 73 0.75 6.25 18.71
C LEU A 73 0.51 6.07 17.21
N LYS A 74 -0.28 5.09 16.80
CA LYS A 74 -0.70 4.91 15.41
C LYS A 74 -1.44 6.15 14.90
N GLU A 75 -2.39 6.67 15.66
CA GLU A 75 -3.15 7.87 15.29
C GLU A 75 -2.25 9.11 15.16
N VAL A 76 -1.34 9.31 16.11
CA VAL A 76 -0.40 10.43 16.06
C VAL A 76 0.53 10.32 14.85
N ILE A 77 1.04 9.12 14.55
CA ILE A 77 1.86 8.85 13.37
C ILE A 77 1.09 9.22 12.09
N LEU A 78 -0.16 8.75 11.96
CA LEU A 78 -0.99 9.04 10.79
C LEU A 78 -1.27 10.53 10.64
N ALA A 79 -1.64 11.21 11.74
CA ALA A 79 -1.87 12.64 11.75
C ALA A 79 -0.60 13.42 11.34
N TYR A 80 0.57 12.99 11.84
CA TYR A 80 1.84 13.61 11.49
C TYR A 80 2.19 13.45 10.00
N MET A 81 1.93 12.27 9.42
CA MET A 81 2.12 12.01 7.99
C MET A 81 1.20 12.86 7.11
N ILE A 82 -0.04 13.14 7.56
CA ILE A 82 -0.98 14.02 6.86
C ILE A 82 -0.51 15.47 6.89
N VAL A 83 -0.04 15.94 8.05
CA VAL A 83 0.40 17.34 8.23
C VAL A 83 1.74 17.62 7.55
N ASN A 84 2.58 16.59 7.39
CA ASN A 84 3.91 16.71 6.79
C ASN A 84 4.04 15.77 5.58
N PRO A 85 3.37 16.08 4.46
CA PRO A 85 3.49 15.29 3.25
C PRO A 85 4.93 15.35 2.74
N VAL A 86 5.50 14.19 2.38
CA VAL A 86 6.78 14.14 1.68
C VAL A 86 6.53 14.57 0.24
N GLU A 87 7.19 15.63 -0.21
CA GLU A 87 7.19 16.03 -1.62
C GLU A 87 7.92 14.96 -2.45
N GLY A 88 7.15 14.10 -3.09
CA GLY A 88 7.62 13.07 -4.01
C GLY A 88 6.46 12.52 -4.84
N PRO A 89 6.73 11.95 -6.03
CA PRO A 89 5.68 11.37 -6.84
C PRO A 89 5.03 10.19 -6.06
N LEU A 90 3.79 10.39 -5.65
CA LEU A 90 3.00 9.47 -4.81
C LEU A 90 2.51 8.19 -5.55
N ASN A 91 3.06 7.84 -6.72
CA ASN A 91 2.35 6.99 -7.69
C ASN A 91 3.10 5.77 -8.24
N ASP A 92 4.09 5.21 -7.53
CA ASP A 92 4.74 3.97 -8.00
C ASP A 92 4.09 2.68 -7.48
N GLU A 93 3.17 2.74 -6.50
CA GLU A 93 2.54 1.53 -5.91
C GLU A 93 1.11 1.25 -6.37
N ILE A 94 0.44 2.17 -7.08
CA ILE A 94 -0.83 1.83 -7.76
C ILE A 94 -0.47 1.19 -9.09
N LYS A 95 -0.15 -0.11 -9.07
CA LYS A 95 -0.24 -0.95 -10.27
C LYS A 95 -1.69 -0.89 -10.73
N ASN A 96 -1.97 -0.05 -11.72
CA ASN A 96 -3.26 -0.02 -12.38
C ASN A 96 -3.35 -1.29 -13.24
N GLU A 97 -3.78 -2.39 -12.63
CA GLU A 97 -4.01 -3.67 -13.31
C GLU A 97 -4.94 -3.49 -14.52
N GLY A 98 -5.86 -2.53 -14.48
CA GLY A 98 -6.70 -2.15 -15.61
C GLY A 98 -5.92 -1.64 -16.82
N LYS A 99 -4.81 -0.92 -16.61
CA LYS A 99 -3.95 -0.43 -17.71
C LYS A 99 -3.14 -1.56 -18.35
N GLU A 100 -2.70 -2.54 -17.56
CA GLU A 100 -2.03 -3.74 -18.09
C GLU A 100 -3.00 -4.63 -18.88
N ILE A 101 -4.24 -4.79 -18.41
CA ILE A 101 -5.30 -5.53 -19.11
C ILE A 101 -5.70 -4.83 -20.42
N LEU A 102 -5.85 -3.50 -20.41
CA LEU A 102 -6.14 -2.73 -21.63
C LEU A 102 -5.03 -2.89 -22.68
N ASN A 103 -3.77 -2.80 -22.26
CA ASN A 103 -2.62 -2.98 -23.16
C ASN A 103 -2.47 -4.43 -23.69
N GLN A 104 -2.92 -5.44 -22.95
CA GLN A 104 -2.97 -6.82 -23.45
C GLN A 104 -4.12 -7.04 -24.44
N SER A 105 -5.25 -6.36 -24.24
CA SER A 105 -6.42 -6.49 -25.12
C SER A 105 -6.24 -5.85 -26.50
N GLU A 106 -5.33 -4.88 -26.64
CA GLU A 106 -5.06 -4.23 -27.94
C GLU A 106 -4.13 -5.03 -28.86
N ILE A 107 -3.44 -6.07 -28.37
CA ILE A 107 -2.32 -6.68 -29.11
C ILE A 107 -2.61 -8.07 -29.70
N SER A 108 -3.73 -8.73 -29.40
CA SER A 108 -3.94 -10.07 -29.95
C SER A 108 -5.40 -10.40 -30.27
N SER A 109 -5.69 -10.55 -31.57
CA SER A 109 -6.34 -11.72 -32.17
C SER A 109 -7.36 -11.33 -33.24
N SER A 110 -8.26 -10.38 -32.97
CA SER A 110 -9.41 -10.12 -33.84
C SER A 110 -9.03 -9.52 -35.20
N ASP A 111 -8.13 -8.54 -35.24
CA ASP A 111 -7.82 -7.84 -36.50
C ASP A 111 -7.03 -8.69 -37.49
N ASN A 112 -6.11 -9.53 -36.98
CA ASN A 112 -5.37 -10.46 -37.84
C ASN A 112 -6.29 -11.56 -38.38
N ILE A 113 -7.17 -12.14 -37.56
CA ILE A 113 -8.11 -13.17 -38.00
C ILE A 113 -9.12 -12.61 -39.03
N ILE A 114 -9.60 -11.38 -38.83
CA ILE A 114 -10.50 -10.72 -39.77
C ILE A 114 -9.78 -10.48 -41.10
N ASN A 115 -8.54 -9.98 -41.07
CA ASN A 115 -7.76 -9.74 -42.29
C ASN A 115 -7.46 -11.05 -43.04
N GLU A 116 -7.13 -12.13 -42.34
CA GLU A 116 -6.88 -13.43 -42.94
C GLU A 116 -8.13 -13.98 -43.64
N LYS A 117 -9.30 -13.90 -42.98
CA LYS A 117 -10.60 -14.27 -43.59
C LYS A 117 -10.98 -13.40 -44.79
N ILE A 118 -10.62 -12.11 -44.76
CA ILE A 118 -10.85 -11.20 -45.90
C ILE A 118 -9.98 -11.60 -47.10
N GLU A 119 -8.70 -11.93 -46.87
CA GLU A 119 -7.80 -12.38 -47.94
C GLU A 119 -8.24 -13.74 -48.52
N GLU A 120 -8.62 -14.70 -47.68
CA GLU A 120 -9.18 -15.98 -48.15
C GLU A 120 -10.43 -15.75 -49.01
N SER A 121 -11.35 -14.88 -48.58
CA SER A 121 -12.57 -14.57 -49.33
C SER A 121 -12.30 -13.91 -50.69
N LYS A 122 -11.26 -13.08 -50.80
CA LYS A 122 -10.86 -12.47 -52.09
C LYS A 122 -10.42 -13.53 -53.12
N VAL A 123 -9.78 -14.61 -52.68
CA VAL A 123 -9.36 -15.70 -53.57
C VAL A 123 -10.58 -16.42 -54.15
N TYR A 124 -11.60 -16.69 -53.33
CA TYR A 124 -12.85 -17.33 -53.77
C TYR A 124 -13.66 -16.46 -54.74
N ILE A 125 -13.71 -15.15 -54.52
CA ILE A 125 -14.41 -14.22 -55.43
C ILE A 125 -13.72 -14.22 -56.81
N ARG A 126 -12.38 -14.18 -56.83
CA ARG A 126 -11.60 -14.17 -58.08
C ARG A 126 -11.69 -15.50 -58.85
N SER A 127 -11.81 -16.63 -58.16
CA SER A 127 -11.98 -17.93 -58.81
C SER A 127 -13.37 -18.11 -59.43
N GLU A 128 -14.43 -17.57 -58.84
CA GLU A 128 -15.77 -17.57 -59.45
C GLU A 128 -15.86 -16.66 -60.69
N GLU A 129 -15.19 -15.50 -60.67
CA GLU A 129 -15.09 -14.63 -61.86
C GLU A 129 -14.28 -15.28 -62.99
N SER A 130 -13.24 -16.05 -62.65
CA SER A 130 -12.42 -16.77 -63.62
C SER A 130 -13.14 -17.97 -64.27
N ASN A 131 -14.11 -18.56 -63.58
CA ASN A 131 -14.93 -19.68 -64.07
C ASN A 131 -16.17 -19.25 -64.87
N LYS A 132 -16.42 -17.95 -65.03
CA LYS A 132 -17.52 -17.39 -65.84
C LYS A 132 -17.11 -16.96 -67.26
N LYS A 133 -15.95 -17.43 -67.76
CA LYS A 133 -15.51 -17.22 -69.14
C LYS A 133 -15.67 -18.47 -70.00
#